data_AF-A0A1U9NX07-F1
#
_entry.id   AF-A0A1U9NX07-F1
#
_cell.length_a   1.000
_cell.length_b   1.000
_cell.length_c   1.000
_cell.angle_alpha   90.00
_cell.angle_beta   90.00
_cell.angle_gamma   90.00
#
_symmetry.space_group_name_H-M   'P 1'
#
loop_
_entity.id
_entity.type
_entity.pdbx_description
1 polymer ?
#
loop_
_entity_poly.entity_id
_entity_poly.type
_entity_poly.pdbx_seq_one_letter_code
_entity_poly.pdbx_strand_id
1 'polypeptide(L)'
;MDMDKRAPAGDGEGCLVGVIRIPVKIVAVLVVLPVRVVWELLVAAARAVHRHVLGPLYVHVVEPLLRALGWLLTTLLKLVFVWPWVGLWRYLLVPVGQGLAWLARGLYDQALAPAGRFLTGHLLRPLGAGLAWLGRGGMRYLLAPLAKGVAWIAWAVGMTLFVWPWVALWRYVLTPVGRGIAWLAAAVYRYVLTPVGHGLVWLLVAVFRYLLRPVGLGLAWLVAALYRYLLRPAGLGIGWLAAALYRYLLTPLGQVLVWAWHVAGRIVAALWRGLKLVGWVLVGWPASRVYRHVLTPVGHAAREVWRTGRAAVREARATVRRALFGTPPVEPARSRARTLGSTTAADAAPADEISLPRRQG
;
A
#
# COMPACT_ATOMS: atom_id res chain seq x y z
N MET A 1 2.47 -16.63 -35.01
CA MET A 1 1.45 -17.61 -34.60
C MET A 1 0.69 -16.98 -33.44
N ASP A 2 -0.27 -16.10 -33.75
CA ASP A 2 -0.67 -15.02 -32.85
C ASP A 2 -2.13 -15.18 -32.45
N MET A 3 -2.34 -15.36 -31.15
CA MET A 3 -3.64 -15.74 -30.58
C MET A 3 -4.45 -14.49 -30.23
N ASP A 4 -5.41 -14.14 -31.09
CA ASP A 4 -6.30 -12.98 -30.96
C ASP A 4 -7.24 -13.10 -29.75
N LYS A 5 -6.75 -12.73 -28.57
CA LYS A 5 -7.49 -12.74 -27.29
C LYS A 5 -8.50 -11.60 -27.20
N ARG A 6 -9.65 -11.75 -27.88
CA ARG A 6 -10.80 -10.87 -27.68
C ARG A 6 -11.48 -11.19 -26.34
N ALA A 7 -11.55 -10.20 -25.46
CA ALA A 7 -12.39 -10.27 -24.27
C ALA A 7 -13.87 -10.12 -24.65
N PRO A 8 -14.81 -10.86 -24.03
CA PRO A 8 -16.24 -10.64 -24.22
C PRO A 8 -16.67 -9.31 -23.59
N ALA A 9 -17.53 -8.55 -24.29
CA ALA A 9 -17.98 -7.24 -23.84
C ALA A 9 -19.05 -7.35 -22.72
N GLY A 10 -18.67 -7.10 -21.47
CA GLY A 10 -19.54 -7.11 -20.30
C GLY A 10 -20.38 -5.83 -20.10
N ASP A 11 -21.05 -5.35 -21.16
CA ASP A 11 -21.77 -4.06 -21.13
C ASP A 11 -23.09 -4.10 -20.33
N GLY A 12 -23.69 -5.29 -20.18
CA GLY A 12 -24.97 -5.46 -19.45
C GLY A 12 -24.87 -5.36 -17.91
N GLU A 13 -23.70 -5.62 -17.33
CA GLU A 13 -23.56 -5.71 -15.87
C GLU A 13 -23.51 -4.33 -15.19
N GLY A 14 -22.99 -3.30 -15.89
CA GLY A 14 -22.84 -1.95 -15.35
C GLY A 14 -24.16 -1.33 -14.87
N CYS A 15 -25.21 -1.43 -15.68
CA CYS A 15 -26.53 -0.91 -15.33
C CYS A 15 -27.20 -1.69 -14.20
N LEU A 16 -27.14 -3.03 -14.19
CA LEU A 16 -27.78 -3.84 -13.15
C LEU A 16 -27.07 -3.65 -11.79
N VAL A 17 -25.72 -3.65 -11.78
CA VAL A 17 -24.93 -3.38 -10.58
C VAL A 17 -25.11 -1.93 -10.12
N GLY A 18 -25.30 -0.97 -11.03
CA GLY A 18 -25.68 0.41 -10.71
C GLY A 18 -27.02 0.50 -10.00
N VAL A 19 -28.08 -0.04 -10.60
CA VAL A 19 -29.46 -0.02 -10.08
C VAL A 19 -29.59 -0.78 -8.75
N ILE A 20 -28.77 -1.81 -8.49
CA ILE A 20 -28.73 -2.50 -7.19
C ILE A 20 -27.87 -1.73 -6.17
N ARG A 21 -26.77 -1.09 -6.59
CA ARG A 21 -25.93 -0.27 -5.69
C ARG A 21 -26.62 0.99 -5.19
N ILE A 22 -27.50 1.62 -5.97
CA ILE A 22 -28.21 2.85 -5.57
C ILE A 22 -29.04 2.65 -4.28
N PRO A 23 -30.03 1.74 -4.20
CA PRO A 23 -30.83 1.55 -2.99
C PRO A 23 -30.00 0.98 -1.83
N VAL A 24 -29.01 0.13 -2.09
CA VAL A 24 -28.09 -0.36 -1.05
C VAL A 24 -27.25 0.80 -0.48
N LYS A 25 -26.76 1.72 -1.31
CA LYS A 25 -26.11 2.96 -0.84
C LYS A 25 -27.07 3.86 -0.10
N ILE A 26 -28.32 4.03 -0.53
CA ILE A 26 -29.31 4.85 0.17
C ILE A 26 -29.60 4.29 1.57
N VAL A 27 -29.85 2.99 1.70
CA VAL A 27 -30.07 2.34 3.00
C VAL A 27 -28.81 2.39 3.87
N ALA A 28 -27.62 2.14 3.29
CA ALA A 28 -26.36 2.27 4.01
C ALA A 28 -26.11 3.72 4.48
N VAL A 29 -26.43 4.73 3.69
CA VAL A 29 -26.35 6.14 4.10
C VAL A 29 -27.37 6.44 5.20
N LEU A 30 -28.64 6.05 5.04
CA LEU A 30 -29.71 6.30 6.03
C LEU A 30 -29.40 5.68 7.42
N VAL A 31 -28.62 4.60 7.46
CA VAL A 31 -28.31 3.83 8.68
C VAL A 31 -26.92 4.16 9.23
N VAL A 32 -25.90 4.14 8.36
CA VAL A 32 -24.51 4.40 8.78
C VAL A 32 -24.29 5.89 9.03
N LEU A 33 -24.91 6.81 8.28
CA LEU A 33 -24.68 8.24 8.47
C LEU A 33 -25.15 8.77 9.83
N PRO A 34 -26.35 8.46 10.37
CA PRO A 34 -26.70 8.90 11.73
C PRO A 34 -25.83 8.23 12.81
N VAL A 35 -25.50 6.93 12.67
CA VAL A 35 -24.59 6.24 13.60
C VAL A 35 -23.18 6.87 13.56
N ARG A 36 -22.70 7.24 12.36
CA ARG A 36 -21.44 7.94 12.15
C ARG A 36 -21.50 9.34 12.75
N VAL A 37 -22.57 10.11 12.52
CA VAL A 37 -22.74 11.45 13.11
C VAL A 37 -22.77 11.40 14.63
N VAL A 38 -23.48 10.44 15.26
CA VAL A 38 -23.45 10.25 16.72
C VAL A 38 -22.05 9.89 17.21
N TRP A 39 -21.31 9.04 16.50
CA TRP A 39 -19.93 8.70 16.84
C TRP A 39 -18.97 9.88 16.70
N GLU A 40 -18.97 10.58 15.56
CA GLU A 40 -18.14 11.76 15.33
C GLU A 40 -18.51 12.90 16.30
N LEU A 41 -19.78 13.07 16.69
CA LEU A 41 -20.21 14.00 17.74
C LEU A 41 -19.69 13.62 19.14
N LEU A 42 -19.81 12.35 19.55
CA LEU A 42 -19.26 11.86 20.83
C LEU A 42 -17.74 12.05 20.89
N VAL A 43 -17.05 11.70 19.79
CA VAL A 43 -15.59 11.82 19.68
C VAL A 43 -15.18 13.29 19.55
N ALA A 44 -15.96 14.15 18.90
CA ALA A 44 -15.74 15.60 18.90
C ALA A 44 -15.93 16.21 20.29
N ALA A 45 -16.97 15.83 21.03
CA ALA A 45 -17.20 16.27 22.41
C ALA A 45 -16.06 15.81 23.34
N ALA A 46 -15.62 14.55 23.24
CA ALA A 46 -14.47 14.06 24.01
C ALA A 46 -13.17 14.81 23.67
N ARG A 47 -12.90 15.07 22.38
CA ARG A 47 -11.76 15.91 21.94
C ARG A 47 -11.91 17.37 22.41
N ALA A 48 -13.13 17.92 22.44
CA ALA A 48 -13.39 19.28 22.90
C ALA A 48 -13.11 19.41 24.40
N VAL A 49 -13.65 18.52 25.23
CA VAL A 49 -13.36 18.45 26.68
C VAL A 49 -11.86 18.27 26.94
N HIS A 50 -11.19 17.39 26.18
CA HIS A 50 -9.75 17.19 26.34
C HIS A 50 -8.94 18.45 25.95
N ARG A 51 -9.32 19.16 24.88
CA ARG A 51 -8.63 20.40 24.42
C ARG A 51 -8.95 21.66 25.22
N HIS A 52 -10.14 21.78 25.82
CA HIS A 52 -10.59 23.00 26.48
C HIS A 52 -10.57 22.91 28.01
N VAL A 53 -10.64 21.70 28.59
CA VAL A 53 -10.62 21.49 30.04
C VAL A 53 -9.32 20.83 30.46
N LEU A 54 -9.05 19.60 30.01
CA LEU A 54 -7.93 18.80 30.54
C LEU A 54 -6.56 19.34 30.13
N GLY A 55 -6.34 19.61 28.84
CA GLY A 55 -5.09 20.16 28.33
C GLY A 55 -4.72 21.51 28.94
N PRO A 56 -5.62 22.52 28.90
CA PRO A 56 -5.35 23.83 29.48
C PRO A 56 -5.11 23.78 30.98
N LEU A 57 -5.90 23.01 31.74
CA LEU A 57 -5.74 22.91 33.20
C LEU A 57 -4.45 22.16 33.57
N TYR A 58 -4.04 21.14 32.80
CA TYR A 58 -2.74 20.50 33.00
C TYR A 58 -1.57 21.47 32.75
N VAL A 59 -1.56 22.18 31.62
CA VAL A 59 -0.46 23.06 31.21
C VAL A 59 -0.41 24.37 32.02
N HIS A 60 -1.54 24.95 32.40
CA HIS A 60 -1.60 26.25 33.10
C HIS A 60 -1.66 26.13 34.63
N VAL A 61 -2.00 24.96 35.17
CA VAL A 61 -2.09 24.76 36.64
C VAL A 61 -1.13 23.68 37.11
N VAL A 62 -1.20 22.46 36.57
CA VAL A 62 -0.44 21.32 37.09
C VAL A 62 1.06 21.45 36.81
N GLU A 63 1.45 21.73 35.56
CA GLU A 63 2.86 21.88 35.18
C GLU A 63 3.58 23.03 35.92
N PRO A 64 3.06 24.28 35.96
CA PRO A 64 3.71 25.35 36.70
C PRO A 64 3.70 25.13 38.21
N LEU A 65 2.68 24.49 38.78
CA LEU A 65 2.66 24.15 40.21
C LEU A 65 3.73 23.12 40.57
N LEU A 66 3.87 22.04 39.77
CA LEU A 66 4.93 21.04 39.97
C LEU A 66 6.33 21.65 39.77
N ARG A 67 6.49 22.52 38.76
CA ARG A 67 7.76 23.20 38.47
C ARG A 67 8.13 24.20 39.56
N ALA A 68 7.17 24.97 40.07
CA ALA A 68 7.35 25.88 41.19
C ALA A 68 7.69 25.12 42.48
N LEU A 69 6.97 24.03 42.79
CA LEU A 69 7.24 23.19 43.96
C LEU A 69 8.65 22.56 43.90
N GLY A 70 9.07 22.08 42.72
CA GLY A 70 10.43 21.58 42.50
C GLY A 70 11.51 22.66 42.63
N TRP A 71 11.25 23.87 42.12
CA TRP A 71 12.17 25.01 42.25
C TRP A 71 12.28 25.50 43.70
N LEU A 72 11.15 25.53 44.43
CA LEU A 72 11.08 25.92 45.84
C LEU A 72 11.77 24.88 46.72
N LEU A 73 11.51 23.58 46.51
CA LEU A 73 12.18 22.49 47.23
C LEU A 73 13.70 22.48 46.99
N THR A 74 14.15 22.62 45.74
CA THR A 74 15.59 22.64 45.43
C THR A 74 16.29 23.92 45.89
N THR A 75 15.59 25.07 45.89
CA THR A 75 16.12 26.32 46.45
C THR A 75 16.19 26.27 47.97
N LEU A 76 15.16 25.77 48.66
CA LEU A 76 15.14 25.61 50.11
C LEU A 76 16.23 24.62 50.56
N LEU A 77 16.42 23.50 49.84
CA LEU A 77 17.52 22.57 50.08
C LEU A 77 18.90 23.25 49.90
N LYS A 78 19.11 24.05 48.84
CA LYS A 78 20.35 24.82 48.65
C LYS A 78 20.56 25.88 49.74
N LEU A 79 19.50 26.55 50.18
CA LEU A 79 19.57 27.64 51.15
C LEU A 79 19.74 27.15 52.59
N VAL A 80 19.21 25.97 52.93
CA VAL A 80 19.45 25.30 54.23
C VAL A 80 20.80 24.58 54.26
N PHE A 81 21.26 24.01 53.14
CA PHE A 81 22.43 23.11 53.15
C PHE A 81 23.72 23.74 52.60
N VAL A 82 23.66 24.45 51.47
CA VAL A 82 24.86 24.99 50.80
C VAL A 82 25.24 26.36 51.36
N TRP A 83 24.26 27.24 51.61
CA TRP A 83 24.53 28.60 52.09
C TRP A 83 25.20 28.66 53.48
N PRO A 84 24.75 27.93 54.51
CA PRO A 84 25.43 27.92 55.80
C PRO A 84 26.84 27.33 55.73
N TRP A 85 27.08 26.36 54.82
CA TRP A 85 28.40 25.79 54.60
C TRP A 85 29.35 26.78 53.90
N VAL A 86 28.88 27.49 52.86
CA VAL A 86 29.65 28.59 52.23
C VAL A 86 29.93 29.72 53.23
N GLY A 87 28.97 30.02 54.10
CA GLY A 87 29.15 30.94 55.23
C GLY A 87 30.25 30.46 56.18
N LEU A 88 30.16 29.25 56.72
CA LEU A 88 31.14 28.67 57.64
C LEU A 88 32.55 28.62 57.02
N TRP A 89 32.66 28.26 55.74
CA TRP A 89 33.94 28.27 55.04
C TRP A 89 34.53 29.69 54.96
N ARG A 90 33.73 30.66 54.52
CA ARG A 90 34.17 32.04 54.24
C ARG A 90 34.37 32.90 55.48
N TYR A 91 33.62 32.66 56.56
CA TYR A 91 33.64 33.44 57.80
C TYR A 91 34.34 32.76 58.98
N LEU A 92 34.61 31.44 58.93
CA LEU A 92 35.35 30.74 59.98
C LEU A 92 36.66 30.13 59.47
N LEU A 93 36.61 29.24 58.47
CA LEU A 93 37.81 28.51 58.03
C LEU A 93 38.85 29.40 57.33
N VAL A 94 38.42 30.32 56.45
CA VAL A 94 39.32 31.28 55.80
C VAL A 94 40.04 32.19 56.82
N PRO A 95 39.36 32.93 57.73
CA PRO A 95 40.04 33.80 58.68
C PRO A 95 40.87 33.03 59.72
N VAL A 96 40.43 31.85 60.19
CA VAL A 96 41.26 31.01 61.08
C VAL A 96 42.54 30.54 60.37
N GLY A 97 42.45 30.11 59.11
CA GLY A 97 43.61 29.74 58.30
C GLY A 97 44.57 30.92 58.07
N GLN A 98 44.04 32.12 57.82
CA GLN A 98 44.84 33.34 57.68
C GLN A 98 45.50 33.76 58.99
N GLY A 99 44.78 33.70 60.12
CA GLY A 99 45.32 34.01 61.45
C GLY A 99 46.43 33.04 61.87
N LEU A 100 46.25 31.74 61.63
CA LEU A 100 47.27 30.72 61.90
C LEU A 100 48.51 30.92 61.00
N ALA A 101 48.29 31.24 59.72
CA ALA A 101 49.37 31.57 58.79
C ALA A 101 50.03 32.94 59.05
N TRP A 102 49.41 33.84 59.82
CA TRP A 102 50.00 35.08 60.30
C TRP A 102 50.86 34.81 61.55
N LEU A 103 50.33 34.10 62.55
CA LEU A 103 51.07 33.67 63.74
C LEU A 103 52.33 32.88 63.38
N ALA A 104 52.23 31.94 62.43
CA ALA A 104 53.37 31.15 61.96
C ALA A 104 54.47 32.01 61.30
N ARG A 105 54.10 33.08 60.60
CA ARG A 105 55.07 34.05 60.02
C ARG A 105 55.66 34.95 61.10
N GLY A 106 54.85 35.47 62.02
CA GLY A 106 55.33 36.25 63.17
C GLY A 106 56.39 35.51 63.99
N LEU A 107 56.14 34.25 64.36
CA LEU A 107 57.13 33.40 65.03
C LEU A 107 58.40 33.18 64.18
N TYR A 108 58.26 32.97 62.87
CA TYR A 108 59.41 32.78 61.98
C TYR A 108 60.28 34.03 61.86
N ASP A 109 59.67 35.20 61.61
CA ASP A 109 60.38 36.45 61.41
C ASP A 109 60.94 37.04 62.71
N GLN A 110 60.28 36.81 63.84
CA GLN A 110 60.67 37.37 65.14
C GLN A 110 61.66 36.49 65.91
N ALA A 111 61.64 35.15 65.74
CA ALA A 111 62.56 34.23 66.42
C ALA A 111 63.61 33.59 65.49
N LEU A 112 63.20 33.02 64.35
CA LEU A 112 64.13 32.28 63.47
C LEU A 112 64.98 33.21 62.59
N ALA A 113 64.39 34.27 62.02
CA ALA A 113 65.11 35.16 61.12
C ALA A 113 66.27 35.97 61.76
N PRO A 114 66.21 36.48 63.02
CA PRO A 114 67.38 37.09 63.65
C PRO A 114 68.43 36.04 64.06
N ALA A 115 68.02 34.94 64.71
CA ALA A 115 68.94 33.89 65.14
C ALA A 115 69.70 33.26 63.96
N GLY A 116 69.00 32.97 62.87
CA GLY A 116 69.58 32.44 61.63
C GLY A 116 70.61 33.38 61.00
N ARG A 117 70.35 34.69 60.97
CA ARG A 117 71.30 35.69 60.44
C ARG A 117 72.55 35.84 61.31
N PHE A 118 72.40 35.84 62.64
CA PHE A 118 73.54 35.94 63.55
C PHE A 118 74.46 34.71 63.47
N LEU A 119 73.86 33.51 63.46
CA LEU A 119 74.58 32.23 63.41
C LEU A 119 75.23 31.97 62.05
N THR A 120 74.58 32.36 60.95
CA THR A 120 75.15 32.17 59.59
C THR A 120 76.31 33.11 59.29
N GLY A 121 76.29 34.34 59.81
CA GLY A 121 77.36 35.32 59.58
C GLY A 121 78.70 34.94 60.25
N HIS A 122 78.66 34.46 61.50
CA HIS A 122 79.87 34.29 62.32
C HIS A 122 80.43 32.86 62.41
N LEU A 123 79.61 31.81 62.22
CA LEU A 123 80.04 30.43 62.56
C LEU A 123 79.90 29.39 61.43
N LEU A 124 78.97 29.57 60.50
CA LEU A 124 78.51 28.48 59.62
C LEU A 124 79.10 28.43 58.21
N ARG A 125 80.00 29.34 57.79
CA ARG A 125 80.61 29.24 56.44
C ARG A 125 81.37 27.92 56.19
N PRO A 126 82.21 27.39 57.11
CA PRO A 126 82.83 26.08 56.94
C PRO A 126 81.93 24.92 57.39
N LEU A 127 81.33 25.01 58.58
CA LEU A 127 80.53 23.93 59.19
C LEU A 127 79.16 23.69 58.51
N GLY A 128 78.60 24.71 57.86
CA GLY A 128 77.27 24.68 57.28
C GLY A 128 77.13 23.70 56.11
N ALA A 129 78.21 23.35 55.40
CA ALA A 129 78.15 22.38 54.31
C ALA A 129 77.76 20.98 54.80
N GLY A 130 78.45 20.49 55.84
CA GLY A 130 78.17 19.18 56.45
C GLY A 130 76.83 19.16 57.19
N LEU A 131 76.56 20.17 58.03
CA LEU A 131 75.30 20.22 58.78
C LEU A 131 74.08 20.43 57.87
N ALA A 132 74.21 21.11 56.73
CA ALA A 132 73.10 21.21 55.77
C ALA A 132 72.85 19.90 55.01
N TRP A 133 73.81 18.98 54.89
CA TRP A 133 73.54 17.64 54.34
C TRP A 133 72.65 16.84 55.31
N LEU A 134 73.07 16.70 56.57
CA LEU A 134 72.28 16.05 57.63
C LEU A 134 70.93 16.76 57.85
N GLY A 135 70.91 18.08 57.89
CA GLY A 135 69.71 18.89 58.09
C GLY A 135 68.70 18.75 56.95
N ARG A 136 69.13 18.81 55.68
CA ARG A 136 68.23 18.62 54.53
C ARG A 136 67.69 17.19 54.44
N GLY A 137 68.44 16.20 54.96
CA GLY A 137 67.95 14.85 55.18
C GLY A 137 66.91 14.80 56.32
N GLY A 138 67.35 14.98 57.57
CA GLY A 138 66.53 14.81 58.77
C GLY A 138 65.28 15.68 58.81
N MET A 139 65.37 16.95 58.40
CA MET A 139 64.21 17.86 58.34
C MET A 139 63.13 17.34 57.37
N ARG A 140 63.54 16.78 56.21
CA ARG A 140 62.61 16.18 55.24
C ARG A 140 62.08 14.84 55.72
N TYR A 141 62.91 13.99 56.34
CA TYR A 141 62.48 12.65 56.79
C TYR A 141 61.69 12.65 58.10
N LEU A 142 61.76 13.70 58.94
CA LEU A 142 61.00 13.78 60.21
C LEU A 142 59.77 14.69 60.11
N LEU A 143 59.89 15.91 59.55
CA LEU A 143 58.74 16.82 59.48
C LEU A 143 57.78 16.50 58.34
N ALA A 144 58.22 15.89 57.22
CA ALA A 144 57.28 15.48 56.18
C ALA A 144 56.29 14.40 56.64
N PRO A 145 56.68 13.28 57.29
CA PRO A 145 55.71 12.33 57.83
C PRO A 145 54.88 12.91 58.99
N LEU A 146 55.46 13.78 59.84
CA LEU A 146 54.71 14.42 60.92
C LEU A 146 53.61 15.37 60.37
N ALA A 147 53.97 16.27 59.45
CA ALA A 147 53.02 17.16 58.80
C ALA A 147 51.99 16.40 57.94
N LYS A 148 52.41 15.33 57.25
CA LYS A 148 51.51 14.45 56.49
C LYS A 148 50.58 13.68 57.42
N GLY A 149 51.03 13.28 58.61
CA GLY A 149 50.22 12.65 59.65
C GLY A 149 49.19 13.61 60.24
N VAL A 150 49.58 14.83 60.59
CA VAL A 150 48.64 15.90 61.04
C VAL A 150 47.62 16.22 59.94
N ALA A 151 48.04 16.31 58.68
CA ALA A 151 47.13 16.47 57.55
C ALA A 151 46.18 15.27 57.36
N TRP A 152 46.66 14.04 57.59
CA TRP A 152 45.83 12.84 57.55
C TRP A 152 44.81 12.79 58.69
N ILE A 153 45.19 13.21 59.89
CA ILE A 153 44.29 13.31 61.04
C ILE A 153 43.24 14.39 60.80
N ALA A 154 43.64 15.58 60.32
CA ALA A 154 42.70 16.64 59.96
C ALA A 154 41.73 16.22 58.84
N TRP A 155 42.23 15.51 57.82
CA TRP A 155 41.40 14.94 56.75
C TRP A 155 40.45 13.87 57.28
N ALA A 156 40.92 12.92 58.09
CA ALA A 156 40.12 11.86 58.67
C ALA A 156 39.06 12.39 59.64
N VAL A 157 39.39 13.36 60.50
CA VAL A 157 38.43 14.04 61.38
C VAL A 157 37.39 14.79 60.55
N GLY A 158 37.78 15.50 59.49
CA GLY A 158 36.84 16.10 58.54
C GLY A 158 35.92 15.06 57.89
N MET A 159 36.47 13.96 57.39
CA MET A 159 35.71 12.88 56.76
C MET A 159 34.72 12.21 57.74
N THR A 160 35.13 12.01 58.99
CA THR A 160 34.36 11.32 60.03
C THR A 160 33.31 12.22 60.70
N LEU A 161 33.55 13.52 60.81
CA LEU A 161 32.56 14.47 61.35
C LEU A 161 31.60 15.04 60.30
N PHE A 162 32.00 15.06 59.02
CA PHE A 162 31.21 15.68 57.95
C PHE A 162 30.62 14.67 56.96
N VAL A 163 31.47 13.83 56.35
CA VAL A 163 31.02 12.93 55.27
C VAL A 163 30.29 11.72 55.85
N TRP A 164 30.81 11.09 56.91
CA TRP A 164 30.17 9.91 57.52
C TRP A 164 28.75 10.18 58.06
N PRO A 165 28.47 11.24 58.82
CA PRO A 165 27.12 11.53 59.31
C PRO A 165 26.16 11.88 58.18
N TRP A 166 26.63 12.54 57.11
CA TRP A 166 25.80 12.83 55.95
C TRP A 166 25.51 11.59 55.09
N VAL A 167 26.49 10.71 54.88
CA VAL A 167 26.29 9.41 54.23
C VAL A 167 25.36 8.53 55.07
N ALA A 168 25.48 8.56 56.40
CA ALA A 168 24.54 7.91 57.30
C ALA A 168 23.11 8.47 57.15
N LEU A 169 22.93 9.80 57.17
CA LEU A 169 21.61 10.42 56.97
C LEU A 169 21.02 10.07 55.59
N TRP A 170 21.84 10.09 54.54
CA TRP A 170 21.40 9.70 53.19
C TRP A 170 20.95 8.23 53.12
N ARG A 171 21.68 7.34 53.80
CA ARG A 171 21.50 5.87 53.75
C ARG A 171 20.46 5.33 54.76
N TYR A 172 20.24 6.01 55.87
CA TYR A 172 19.33 5.60 56.95
C TYR A 172 18.05 6.45 57.06
N VAL A 173 18.00 7.65 56.46
CA VAL A 173 16.79 8.50 56.44
C VAL A 173 16.31 8.71 55.01
N LEU A 174 17.15 9.26 54.13
CA LEU A 174 16.71 9.69 52.80
C LEU A 174 16.30 8.53 51.89
N THR A 175 17.06 7.43 51.88
CA THR A 175 16.70 6.22 51.10
C THR A 175 15.43 5.52 51.60
N PRO A 176 15.24 5.21 52.90
CA PRO A 176 13.99 4.62 53.36
C PRO A 176 12.78 5.55 53.24
N VAL A 177 12.92 6.87 53.43
CA VAL A 177 11.83 7.83 53.17
C VAL A 177 11.47 7.84 51.67
N GLY A 178 12.45 7.89 50.77
CA GLY A 178 12.21 7.77 49.33
C GLY A 178 11.55 6.44 48.93
N ARG A 179 11.97 5.33 49.57
CA ARG A 179 11.36 3.99 49.39
C ARG A 179 9.91 3.96 49.89
N GLY A 180 9.63 4.61 51.02
CA GLY A 180 8.29 4.72 51.59
C GLY A 180 7.34 5.57 50.74
N ILE A 181 7.80 6.72 50.24
CA ILE A 181 7.03 7.56 49.30
C ILE A 181 6.75 6.80 48.00
N ALA A 182 7.74 6.11 47.44
CA ALA A 182 7.55 5.27 46.26
C ALA A 182 6.58 4.10 46.50
N TRP A 183 6.62 3.49 47.69
CA TRP A 183 5.67 2.45 48.09
C TRP A 183 4.24 3.01 48.25
N LEU A 184 4.07 4.17 48.87
CA LEU A 184 2.77 4.84 48.98
C LEU A 184 2.20 5.23 47.61
N ALA A 185 3.02 5.77 46.71
CA ALA A 185 2.61 6.07 45.34
C ALA A 185 2.18 4.80 44.57
N ALA A 186 2.94 3.70 44.70
CA ALA A 186 2.58 2.40 44.11
C ALA A 186 1.31 1.80 44.74
N ALA A 187 1.10 1.98 46.05
CA ALA A 187 -0.10 1.56 46.75
C ALA A 187 -1.33 2.34 46.28
N VAL A 188 -1.27 3.67 46.19
CA VAL A 188 -2.36 4.51 45.64
C VAL A 188 -2.66 4.13 44.18
N TYR A 189 -1.64 3.91 43.36
CA TYR A 189 -1.82 3.43 41.98
C TYR A 189 -2.55 2.08 41.92
N ARG A 190 -2.15 1.12 42.77
CA ARG A 190 -2.69 -0.25 42.76
C ARG A 190 -4.06 -0.39 43.43
N TYR A 191 -4.32 0.34 44.51
CA TYR A 191 -5.56 0.24 45.31
C TYR A 191 -6.62 1.29 44.98
N VAL A 192 -6.26 2.40 44.32
CA VAL A 192 -7.21 3.44 43.89
C VAL A 192 -7.29 3.50 42.37
N LEU A 193 -6.17 3.75 41.69
CA LEU A 193 -6.19 4.05 40.26
C LEU A 193 -6.55 2.83 39.39
N THR A 194 -6.07 1.64 39.77
CA THR A 194 -6.36 0.38 39.06
C THR A 194 -7.84 -0.04 39.16
N PRO A 195 -8.48 -0.12 40.35
CA PRO A 195 -9.91 -0.43 40.42
C PRO A 195 -10.81 0.65 39.83
N VAL A 196 -10.45 1.94 39.91
CA VAL A 196 -11.17 3.02 39.20
C VAL A 196 -11.08 2.83 37.68
N GLY A 197 -9.91 2.48 37.15
CA GLY A 197 -9.72 2.13 35.75
C GLY A 197 -10.57 0.94 35.32
N HIS A 198 -10.57 -0.16 36.09
CA HIS A 198 -11.43 -1.32 35.82
C HIS A 198 -12.92 -1.00 35.92
N GLY A 199 -13.36 -0.17 36.87
CA GLY A 199 -14.74 0.28 36.99
C GLY A 199 -15.21 1.11 35.78
N LEU A 200 -14.36 2.00 35.28
CA LEU A 200 -14.64 2.79 34.08
C LEU A 200 -14.71 1.92 32.82
N VAL A 201 -13.81 0.93 32.69
CA VAL A 201 -13.87 -0.07 31.61
C VAL A 201 -15.12 -0.94 31.72
N TRP A 202 -15.53 -1.36 32.92
CA TRP A 202 -16.77 -2.09 33.14
C TRP A 202 -18.01 -1.27 32.76
N LEU A 203 -18.05 0.03 33.07
CA LEU A 203 -19.10 0.94 32.63
C LEU A 203 -19.16 1.05 31.10
N LEU A 204 -18.03 1.22 30.43
CA LEU A 204 -17.96 1.27 28.96
C LEU A 204 -18.43 -0.05 28.32
N VAL A 205 -18.01 -1.20 28.85
CA VAL A 205 -18.44 -2.53 28.39
C VAL A 205 -19.92 -2.76 28.66
N ALA A 206 -20.45 -2.30 29.80
CA ALA A 206 -21.88 -2.38 30.12
C ALA A 206 -22.70 -1.52 29.16
N VAL A 207 -22.34 -0.25 28.94
CA VAL A 207 -23.02 0.63 27.96
C VAL A 207 -22.97 0.03 26.55
N PHE A 208 -21.82 -0.50 26.12
CA PHE A 208 -21.73 -1.18 24.82
C PHE A 208 -22.66 -2.41 24.74
N ARG A 209 -22.67 -3.26 25.76
CA ARG A 209 -23.42 -4.53 25.77
C ARG A 209 -24.94 -4.35 25.94
N TYR A 210 -25.37 -3.40 26.77
CA TYR A 210 -26.78 -3.19 27.12
C TYR A 210 -27.47 -2.07 26.33
N LEU A 211 -26.74 -1.10 25.78
CA LEU A 211 -27.34 -0.01 24.99
C LEU A 211 -27.03 -0.16 23.48
N LEU A 212 -25.75 -0.18 23.09
CA LEU A 212 -25.39 -0.20 21.66
C LEU A 212 -25.76 -1.53 20.99
N ARG A 213 -25.58 -2.66 21.67
CA ARG A 213 -25.87 -4.00 21.09
C ARG A 213 -27.34 -4.22 20.73
N PRO A 214 -28.34 -3.96 21.60
CA PRO A 214 -29.75 -4.10 21.22
C PRO A 214 -30.21 -3.03 20.21
N VAL A 215 -29.70 -1.79 20.29
CA VAL A 215 -30.00 -0.75 19.28
C VAL A 215 -29.50 -1.17 17.89
N GLY A 216 -28.28 -1.71 17.80
CA GLY A 216 -27.73 -2.24 16.54
C GLY A 216 -28.52 -3.43 15.99
N LEU A 217 -28.97 -4.34 16.85
CA LEU A 217 -29.84 -5.47 16.45
C LEU A 217 -31.21 -5.01 15.98
N GLY A 218 -31.85 -4.06 16.69
CA GLY A 218 -33.14 -3.49 16.30
C GLY A 218 -33.07 -2.76 14.95
N LEU A 219 -32.01 -1.95 14.75
CA LEU A 219 -31.78 -1.24 13.48
C LEU A 219 -31.50 -2.21 12.32
N ALA A 220 -30.74 -3.29 12.55
CA ALA A 220 -30.55 -4.35 11.57
C ALA A 220 -31.86 -5.09 11.23
N TRP A 221 -32.73 -5.32 12.21
CA TRP A 221 -34.08 -5.89 12.00
C TRP A 221 -34.96 -4.97 11.17
N LEU A 222 -34.94 -3.66 11.44
CA LEU A 222 -35.70 -2.64 10.72
C LEU A 222 -35.25 -2.55 9.26
N VAL A 223 -33.93 -2.60 9.00
CA VAL A 223 -33.35 -2.70 7.64
C VAL A 223 -33.77 -4.00 6.94
N ALA A 224 -33.72 -5.13 7.63
CA ALA A 224 -34.12 -6.43 7.06
C ALA A 224 -35.62 -6.48 6.73
N ALA A 225 -36.46 -5.87 7.57
CA ALA A 225 -37.89 -5.71 7.31
C ALA A 225 -38.13 -4.81 6.09
N LEU A 226 -37.52 -3.62 6.03
CA LEU A 226 -37.63 -2.70 4.90
C LEU A 226 -37.19 -3.35 3.57
N TYR A 227 -36.10 -4.12 3.59
CA TYR A 227 -35.64 -4.89 2.43
C TYR A 227 -36.68 -5.93 1.98
N ARG A 228 -37.24 -6.72 2.91
CA ARG A 228 -38.21 -7.78 2.62
C ARG A 228 -39.55 -7.24 2.13
N TYR A 229 -40.07 -6.18 2.76
CA TYR A 229 -41.41 -5.66 2.51
C TYR A 229 -41.48 -4.58 1.43
N LEU A 230 -40.39 -3.84 1.17
CA LEU A 230 -40.40 -2.75 0.18
C LEU A 230 -39.56 -3.07 -1.06
N LEU A 231 -38.28 -3.41 -0.90
CA LEU A 231 -37.38 -3.64 -2.04
C LEU A 231 -37.72 -4.94 -2.79
N ARG A 232 -38.09 -6.01 -2.08
CA ARG A 232 -38.42 -7.31 -2.69
C ARG A 232 -39.63 -7.26 -3.64
N PRO A 233 -40.81 -6.72 -3.25
CA PRO A 233 -41.93 -6.57 -4.19
C PRO A 233 -41.67 -5.50 -5.26
N ALA A 234 -40.98 -4.40 -4.94
CA ALA A 234 -40.63 -3.39 -5.95
C ALA A 234 -39.73 -3.96 -7.06
N GLY A 235 -38.72 -4.77 -6.70
CA GLY A 235 -37.86 -5.46 -7.66
C GLY A 235 -38.62 -6.46 -8.55
N LEU A 236 -39.59 -7.18 -7.99
CA LEU A 236 -40.46 -8.08 -8.76
C LEU A 236 -41.38 -7.30 -9.72
N GLY A 237 -41.97 -6.18 -9.27
CA GLY A 237 -42.79 -5.29 -10.11
C GLY A 237 -42.00 -4.67 -11.26
N ILE A 238 -40.79 -4.17 -11.00
CA ILE A 238 -39.88 -3.64 -12.03
C ILE A 238 -39.47 -4.74 -13.01
N GLY A 239 -39.15 -5.95 -12.52
CA GLY A 239 -38.83 -7.10 -13.37
C GLY A 239 -39.99 -7.51 -14.28
N TRP A 240 -41.23 -7.49 -13.76
CA TRP A 240 -42.44 -7.77 -14.53
C TRP A 240 -42.71 -6.70 -15.59
N LEU A 241 -42.58 -5.41 -15.24
CA LEU A 241 -42.71 -4.29 -16.18
C LEU A 241 -41.63 -4.33 -17.27
N ALA A 242 -40.38 -4.64 -16.93
CA ALA A 242 -39.31 -4.79 -17.91
C ALA A 242 -39.55 -5.99 -18.86
N ALA A 243 -40.01 -7.12 -18.33
CA ALA A 243 -40.38 -8.28 -19.15
C ALA A 243 -41.60 -7.99 -20.06
N ALA A 244 -42.58 -7.23 -19.57
CA ALA A 244 -43.71 -6.77 -20.37
C ALA A 244 -43.25 -5.81 -21.49
N LEU A 245 -42.43 -4.80 -21.18
CA LEU A 245 -41.89 -3.86 -22.16
C LEU A 245 -41.05 -4.57 -23.23
N TYR A 246 -40.24 -5.56 -22.84
CA TYR A 246 -39.48 -6.38 -23.77
C TYR A 246 -40.40 -7.17 -24.72
N ARG A 247 -41.40 -7.88 -24.18
CA ARG A 247 -42.35 -8.68 -24.97
C ARG A 247 -43.22 -7.83 -25.89
N TYR A 248 -43.82 -6.76 -25.38
CA TYR A 248 -44.80 -5.95 -26.13
C TYR A 248 -44.18 -4.85 -27.01
N LEU A 249 -42.93 -4.44 -26.76
CA LEU A 249 -42.29 -3.35 -27.51
C LEU A 249 -41.06 -3.79 -28.31
N LEU A 250 -40.08 -4.45 -27.68
CA LEU A 250 -38.85 -4.84 -28.39
C LEU A 250 -39.06 -6.01 -29.35
N THR A 251 -39.85 -7.01 -28.96
CA THR A 251 -40.11 -8.19 -29.82
C THR A 251 -40.76 -7.82 -31.16
N PRO A 252 -41.87 -7.04 -31.22
CA PRO A 252 -42.45 -6.63 -32.50
C PRO A 252 -41.55 -5.68 -33.29
N LEU A 253 -40.83 -4.74 -32.65
CA LEU A 253 -39.86 -3.89 -33.34
C LEU A 253 -38.72 -4.71 -33.99
N GLY A 254 -38.22 -5.72 -33.29
CA GLY A 254 -37.23 -6.65 -33.83
C GLY A 254 -37.75 -7.45 -35.03
N GLN A 255 -38.99 -7.97 -34.95
CA GLN A 255 -39.64 -8.67 -36.06
C GLN A 255 -39.86 -7.76 -37.29
N VAL A 256 -40.33 -6.53 -37.09
CA VAL A 256 -40.50 -5.54 -38.16
C VAL A 256 -39.16 -5.17 -38.80
N LEU A 257 -38.09 -4.98 -38.01
CA LEU A 257 -36.76 -4.66 -38.53
C LEU A 257 -36.15 -5.83 -39.34
N VAL A 258 -36.29 -7.06 -38.84
CA VAL A 258 -35.86 -8.28 -39.56
C VAL A 258 -36.67 -8.47 -40.85
N TRP A 259 -37.98 -8.21 -40.82
CA TRP A 259 -38.83 -8.27 -42.02
C TRP A 259 -38.44 -7.21 -43.05
N ALA A 260 -38.23 -5.96 -42.63
CA ALA A 260 -37.75 -4.87 -43.48
C ALA A 260 -36.40 -5.20 -44.13
N TRP A 261 -35.47 -5.80 -43.38
CA TRP A 261 -34.19 -6.29 -43.91
C TRP A 261 -34.37 -7.38 -44.99
N HIS A 262 -35.27 -8.34 -44.76
CA HIS A 262 -35.61 -9.36 -45.76
C HIS A 262 -36.37 -8.83 -46.98
N VAL A 263 -37.08 -7.70 -46.86
CA VAL A 263 -37.69 -6.99 -48.00
C VAL A 263 -36.60 -6.25 -48.79
N ALA A 264 -35.75 -5.47 -48.11
CA ALA A 264 -34.64 -4.74 -48.73
C ALA A 264 -33.68 -5.68 -49.49
N GLY A 265 -33.28 -6.80 -48.88
CA GLY A 265 -32.44 -7.82 -49.52
C GLY A 265 -33.08 -8.42 -50.78
N ARG A 266 -34.41 -8.61 -50.81
CA ARG A 266 -35.12 -9.06 -52.01
C ARG A 266 -35.15 -8.00 -53.12
N ILE A 267 -35.33 -6.73 -52.77
CA ILE A 267 -35.30 -5.61 -53.73
C ILE A 267 -33.90 -5.44 -54.34
N VAL A 268 -32.85 -5.44 -53.51
CA VAL A 268 -31.45 -5.37 -53.97
C VAL A 268 -31.11 -6.58 -54.87
N ALA A 269 -31.52 -7.79 -54.48
CA ALA A 269 -31.32 -8.98 -55.32
C ALA A 269 -32.09 -8.93 -56.65
N ALA A 270 -33.29 -8.33 -56.69
CA ALA A 270 -34.04 -8.13 -57.93
C ALA A 270 -33.34 -7.11 -58.85
N LEU A 271 -32.92 -5.96 -58.32
CA LEU A 271 -32.14 -4.95 -59.05
C LEU A 271 -30.84 -5.54 -59.61
N TRP A 272 -30.11 -6.32 -58.82
CA TRP A 272 -28.85 -6.95 -59.25
C TRP A 272 -29.05 -7.99 -60.37
N ARG A 273 -30.13 -8.78 -60.31
CA ARG A 273 -30.51 -9.70 -61.41
C ARG A 273 -30.87 -8.92 -62.68
N GLY A 274 -31.65 -7.85 -62.56
CA GLY A 274 -32.00 -6.97 -63.68
C GLY A 274 -30.76 -6.37 -64.35
N LEU A 275 -29.86 -5.78 -63.56
CA LEU A 275 -28.60 -5.22 -64.06
C LEU A 275 -27.72 -6.27 -64.74
N LYS A 276 -27.61 -7.48 -64.16
CA LYS A 276 -26.85 -8.60 -64.75
C LYS A 276 -27.47 -9.08 -66.07
N LEU A 277 -28.80 -9.12 -66.17
CA LEU A 277 -29.50 -9.46 -67.42
C LEU A 277 -29.26 -8.40 -68.50
N VAL A 278 -29.39 -7.11 -68.17
CA VAL A 278 -29.11 -6.00 -69.10
C VAL A 278 -27.66 -6.07 -69.61
N GLY A 279 -26.68 -6.24 -68.72
CA GLY A 279 -25.27 -6.38 -69.13
C GLY A 279 -25.01 -7.62 -70.00
N TRP A 280 -25.68 -8.74 -69.72
CA TRP A 280 -25.53 -9.96 -70.53
C TRP A 280 -26.16 -9.83 -71.93
N VAL A 281 -27.34 -9.22 -72.04
CA VAL A 281 -28.00 -8.96 -73.33
C VAL A 281 -27.24 -7.90 -74.15
N LEU A 282 -26.83 -6.80 -73.52
CA LEU A 282 -26.20 -5.66 -74.19
C LEU A 282 -24.75 -5.94 -74.64
N VAL A 283 -23.98 -6.72 -73.85
CA VAL A 283 -22.55 -6.95 -74.11
C VAL A 283 -22.25 -8.42 -74.43
N GLY A 284 -22.75 -9.35 -73.62
CA GLY A 284 -22.44 -10.78 -73.75
C GLY A 284 -22.98 -11.42 -75.03
N TRP A 285 -24.24 -11.14 -75.38
CA TRP A 285 -24.91 -11.69 -76.56
C TRP A 285 -24.28 -11.24 -77.89
N PRO A 286 -24.07 -9.93 -78.17
CA PRO A 286 -23.43 -9.51 -79.42
C PRO A 286 -21.97 -9.96 -79.52
N ALA A 287 -21.19 -9.90 -78.42
CA ALA A 287 -19.80 -10.38 -78.43
C ALA A 287 -19.73 -11.89 -78.77
N SER A 288 -20.65 -12.70 -78.22
CA SER A 288 -20.73 -14.13 -78.54
C SER A 288 -21.12 -14.39 -80.00
N ARG A 289 -22.01 -13.57 -80.59
CA ARG A 289 -22.29 -13.62 -82.04
C ARG A 289 -21.03 -13.34 -82.86
N VAL A 290 -20.31 -12.24 -82.60
CA VAL A 290 -19.12 -11.85 -83.37
C VAL A 290 -18.03 -12.93 -83.31
N TYR A 291 -17.79 -13.51 -82.12
CA TYR A 291 -16.86 -14.63 -81.97
C TYR A 291 -17.24 -15.85 -82.83
N ARG A 292 -18.52 -16.22 -82.85
CA ARG A 292 -19.02 -17.35 -83.66
C ARG A 292 -19.05 -17.07 -85.16
N HIS A 293 -19.34 -15.85 -85.59
CA HIS A 293 -19.51 -15.51 -87.01
C HIS A 293 -18.22 -15.05 -87.70
N VAL A 294 -17.22 -14.55 -86.97
CA VAL A 294 -15.98 -14.01 -87.55
C VAL A 294 -14.76 -14.86 -87.20
N LEU A 295 -14.47 -15.04 -85.90
CA LEU A 295 -13.26 -15.74 -85.46
C LEU A 295 -13.31 -17.26 -85.75
N THR A 296 -14.49 -17.86 -85.72
CA THR A 296 -14.66 -19.30 -86.00
C THR A 296 -14.36 -19.65 -87.47
N PRO A 297 -14.99 -19.04 -88.50
CA PRO A 297 -14.68 -19.36 -89.89
C PRO A 297 -13.24 -18.98 -90.29
N VAL A 298 -12.69 -17.86 -89.78
CA VAL A 298 -11.27 -17.52 -89.99
C VAL A 298 -10.34 -18.59 -89.40
N GLY A 299 -10.68 -19.13 -88.22
CA GLY A 299 -9.97 -20.26 -87.60
C GLY A 299 -10.03 -21.55 -88.42
N HIS A 300 -11.13 -21.81 -89.13
CA HIS A 300 -11.23 -22.92 -90.08
C HIS A 300 -10.36 -22.68 -91.33
N ALA A 301 -10.51 -21.53 -92.00
CA ALA A 301 -9.76 -21.20 -93.21
C ALA A 301 -8.23 -21.23 -92.99
N ALA A 302 -7.74 -20.62 -91.90
CA ALA A 302 -6.32 -20.65 -91.55
C ALA A 302 -5.80 -22.09 -91.29
N ARG A 303 -6.64 -22.95 -90.69
CA ARG A 303 -6.31 -24.36 -90.42
C ARG A 303 -6.36 -25.25 -91.66
N GLU A 304 -7.11 -24.84 -92.68
CA GLU A 304 -7.19 -25.47 -93.99
C GLU A 304 -5.97 -25.14 -94.87
N VAL A 305 -5.61 -23.84 -94.97
CA VAL A 305 -4.37 -23.38 -95.63
C VAL A 305 -3.12 -24.02 -95.00
N TRP A 306 -3.09 -24.13 -93.67
CA TRP A 306 -2.01 -24.82 -92.95
C TRP A 306 -2.01 -26.36 -93.15
N ARG A 307 -3.13 -26.96 -93.55
CA ARG A 307 -3.20 -28.38 -93.95
C ARG A 307 -2.67 -28.58 -95.37
N THR A 308 -3.11 -27.78 -96.33
CA THR A 308 -2.68 -27.90 -97.74
C THR A 308 -1.19 -27.60 -97.90
N GLY A 309 -0.68 -26.51 -97.30
CA GLY A 309 0.75 -26.20 -97.31
C GLY A 309 1.62 -27.31 -96.70
N ARG A 310 1.17 -27.91 -95.59
CA ARG A 310 1.88 -29.04 -94.95
C ARG A 310 1.77 -30.35 -95.77
N ALA A 311 0.74 -30.52 -96.60
CA ALA A 311 0.62 -31.65 -97.52
C ALA A 311 1.63 -31.51 -98.67
N ALA A 312 1.64 -30.37 -99.38
CA ALA A 312 2.57 -30.11 -100.49
C ALA A 312 4.05 -30.28 -100.09
N VAL A 313 4.44 -29.76 -98.91
CA VAL A 313 5.82 -29.95 -98.36
C VAL A 313 6.13 -31.42 -98.08
N ARG A 314 5.16 -32.24 -97.65
CA ARG A 314 5.34 -33.68 -97.44
C ARG A 314 5.47 -34.44 -98.76
N GLU A 315 4.69 -34.07 -99.77
CA GLU A 315 4.74 -34.69 -101.10
C GLU A 315 6.05 -34.36 -101.82
N ALA A 316 6.47 -33.09 -101.84
CA ALA A 316 7.77 -32.69 -102.36
C ALA A 316 8.93 -33.44 -101.66
N ARG A 317 8.90 -33.52 -100.32
CA ARG A 317 9.90 -34.28 -99.55
C ARG A 317 9.85 -35.78 -99.84
N ALA A 318 8.68 -36.36 -100.10
CA ALA A 318 8.53 -37.76 -100.47
C ALA A 318 9.07 -38.04 -101.88
N THR A 319 8.83 -37.17 -102.85
CA THR A 319 9.37 -37.28 -104.22
C THR A 319 10.89 -37.15 -104.23
N VAL A 320 11.44 -36.14 -103.56
CA VAL A 320 12.90 -35.99 -103.37
C VAL A 320 13.51 -37.22 -102.67
N ARG A 321 12.83 -37.78 -101.64
CA ARG A 321 13.30 -39.00 -100.96
C ARG A 321 13.28 -40.23 -101.87
N ARG A 322 12.24 -40.44 -102.68
CA ARG A 322 12.17 -41.55 -103.65
C ARG A 322 13.28 -41.46 -104.69
N ALA A 323 13.57 -40.25 -105.17
CA ALA A 323 14.64 -40.01 -106.16
C ALA A 323 16.05 -40.27 -105.60
N LEU A 324 16.29 -39.95 -104.32
CA LEU A 324 17.62 -40.11 -103.68
C LEU A 324 17.87 -41.47 -103.00
N PHE A 325 16.83 -42.16 -102.53
CA PHE A 325 16.96 -43.35 -101.67
C PHE A 325 16.14 -44.57 -102.15
N GLY A 326 15.53 -44.49 -103.33
CA GLY A 326 14.70 -45.55 -103.89
C GLY A 326 13.38 -45.78 -103.14
N THR A 327 12.74 -46.90 -103.43
CA THR A 327 11.49 -47.33 -102.80
C THR A 327 11.77 -48.30 -101.64
N PRO A 328 11.52 -47.91 -100.37
CA PRO A 328 11.52 -48.89 -99.28
C PRO A 328 10.34 -49.86 -99.45
N PRO A 329 10.49 -51.15 -99.07
CA PRO A 329 9.39 -52.12 -99.12
C PRO A 329 8.22 -51.69 -98.22
N VAL A 330 7.01 -52.04 -98.64
CA VAL A 330 5.76 -51.68 -97.94
C VAL A 330 5.36 -52.78 -96.98
N GLU A 331 5.10 -52.41 -95.72
CA GLU A 331 4.56 -53.31 -94.69
C GLU A 331 3.25 -52.71 -94.12
N PRO A 332 2.17 -53.51 -93.94
CA PRO A 332 0.81 -52.97 -93.86
C PRO A 332 0.39 -52.44 -92.49
N ALA A 333 -0.61 -51.55 -92.49
CA ALA A 333 -1.07 -50.82 -91.32
C ALA A 333 -1.79 -51.71 -90.27
N ARG A 334 -1.59 -51.39 -88.99
CA ARG A 334 -2.37 -51.94 -87.87
C ARG A 334 -3.21 -50.86 -87.20
N SER A 335 -4.52 -51.06 -87.19
CA SER A 335 -5.53 -50.19 -86.59
C SER A 335 -5.69 -50.42 -85.07
N ARG A 336 -6.24 -49.43 -84.35
CA ARG A 336 -6.82 -49.66 -83.02
C ARG A 336 -7.86 -48.59 -82.65
N ALA A 337 -9.08 -49.02 -82.33
CA ALA A 337 -10.15 -48.19 -81.78
C ALA A 337 -10.13 -48.20 -80.23
N ARG A 338 -10.97 -47.37 -79.59
CA ARG A 338 -11.23 -47.43 -78.14
C ARG A 338 -12.66 -46.98 -77.79
N THR A 339 -13.30 -47.70 -76.89
CA THR A 339 -14.66 -47.48 -76.34
C THR A 339 -14.62 -46.45 -75.18
N LEU A 340 -15.68 -45.72 -74.77
CA LEU A 340 -17.15 -45.94 -74.64
C LEU A 340 -17.54 -46.64 -73.31
N GLY A 341 -18.32 -45.96 -72.44
CA GLY A 341 -19.07 -46.54 -71.31
C GLY A 341 -18.90 -45.82 -69.94
N SER A 342 -19.99 -45.28 -69.37
CA SER A 342 -20.14 -44.97 -67.92
C SER A 342 -21.58 -44.51 -67.58
N THR A 343 -22.38 -45.34 -66.89
CA THR A 343 -23.71 -44.99 -66.34
C THR A 343 -24.20 -46.02 -65.29
N THR A 344 -24.39 -45.64 -64.03
CA THR A 344 -25.39 -46.24 -63.08
C THR A 344 -25.45 -45.50 -61.74
N ALA A 345 -26.69 -45.24 -61.25
CA ALA A 345 -27.22 -45.27 -59.86
C ALA A 345 -26.45 -44.56 -58.69
N ALA A 346 -27.07 -43.98 -57.65
CA ALA A 346 -28.48 -43.76 -57.22
C ALA A 346 -28.53 -42.45 -56.35
N ASP A 347 -29.54 -41.99 -55.59
CA ASP A 347 -30.95 -42.30 -55.21
C ASP A 347 -31.60 -40.92 -54.84
N ALA A 348 -32.91 -40.60 -54.81
CA ALA A 348 -34.19 -41.21 -54.37
C ALA A 348 -34.67 -40.78 -52.96
N ALA A 349 -35.82 -40.07 -52.91
CA ALA A 349 -36.56 -39.57 -51.73
C ALA A 349 -37.91 -38.94 -52.19
N PRO A 350 -38.90 -38.61 -51.33
CA PRO A 350 -39.13 -39.01 -49.93
C PRO A 350 -40.48 -39.77 -49.77
N ALA A 351 -41.06 -39.83 -48.57
CA ALA A 351 -42.42 -40.34 -48.30
C ALA A 351 -43.26 -39.32 -47.49
N ASP A 352 -44.59 -39.38 -47.63
CA ASP A 352 -45.54 -38.49 -46.95
C ASP A 352 -46.03 -39.08 -45.61
N GLU A 353 -46.14 -38.22 -44.58
CA GLU A 353 -46.97 -38.48 -43.40
C GLU A 353 -47.90 -37.28 -43.11
N ILE A 354 -49.20 -37.56 -43.05
CA ILE A 354 -50.24 -36.58 -42.69
C ILE A 354 -50.96 -37.10 -41.44
N SER A 355 -50.87 -36.35 -40.34
CA SER A 355 -51.58 -36.65 -39.08
C SER A 355 -52.39 -35.43 -38.62
N LEU A 356 -53.72 -35.57 -38.61
CA LEU A 356 -54.65 -34.58 -38.06
C LEU A 356 -55.04 -34.91 -36.61
N PRO A 357 -55.39 -33.90 -35.77
CA PRO A 357 -55.50 -34.07 -34.33
C PRO A 357 -56.81 -34.72 -33.89
N ARG A 358 -56.76 -35.50 -32.80
CA ARG A 358 -57.96 -35.99 -32.10
C ARG A 358 -58.21 -35.17 -30.83
N ARG A 359 -59.45 -34.69 -30.67
CA ARG A 359 -59.93 -33.94 -29.50
C ARG A 359 -61.12 -34.67 -28.89
N GLN A 360 -60.93 -35.21 -27.68
CA GLN A 360 -61.94 -35.77 -26.76
C GLN A 360 -61.22 -36.02 -25.42
N GLY A 361 -61.86 -35.87 -24.26
CA GLY A 361 -63.22 -35.38 -24.00
C GLY A 361 -63.33 -34.96 -22.54
#